data_AF-A0AAN0LXR6-F1
#
_entry.id   AF-A0AAN0LXR6-F1
#
_cell.length_a   1.000
_cell.length_b   1.000
_cell.length_c   1.000
_cell.angle_alpha   90.00
_cell.angle_beta   90.00
_cell.angle_gamma   90.00
#
_symmetry.space_group_name_H-M   'P 1'
#
loop_
_entity.id
_entity.type
_entity.pdbx_description
1 polymer ?
#
loop_
_entity_poly.entity_id
_entity_poly.type
_entity_poly.pdbx_seq_one_letter_code
_entity_poly.pdbx_strand_id
1 'polypeptide(L)'
;MKVATQTLNISQIVIIDGMLSTLVDVVREGRQTINNITRSASLFYLRTILTISVAILAILINVRFPFIPFQVTLTNIFVGGLPSLLIMFELHDYKPKYTVLEHVVLYALPSALGIVTMWFILVLFNKPLGLDLKAIQSIVFFVNGILSIHLIYRILTPLNRFRAFILALDIAGFLITSIVMHPLLELVSFTQTSSYNFGCCRAH
;
A
#
# COMPACT_ATOMS: atom_id res chain seq x y z
N MET A 1 14.42 50.26 -21.46
CA MET A 1 13.44 49.24 -21.03
C MET A 1 13.65 47.85 -21.66
N LYS A 2 14.88 47.47 -22.07
CA LYS A 2 15.19 46.15 -22.67
C LYS A 2 16.11 45.26 -21.80
N VAL A 3 16.67 45.78 -20.71
CA VAL A 3 17.66 45.06 -19.89
C VAL A 3 16.99 44.25 -18.76
N ALA A 4 15.83 44.69 -18.25
CA ALA A 4 15.13 43.99 -17.16
C ALA A 4 14.46 42.66 -17.59
N THR A 5 14.21 42.46 -18.89
CA THR A 5 13.50 41.27 -19.37
C THR A 5 14.39 40.04 -19.43
N GLN A 6 15.72 40.20 -19.47
CA GLN A 6 16.64 39.06 -19.57
C GLN A 6 16.86 38.34 -18.23
N THR A 7 16.85 39.06 -17.10
CA THR A 7 17.03 38.45 -15.77
C THR A 7 15.82 37.62 -15.33
N LEU A 8 14.62 37.96 -15.81
CA LEU A 8 13.39 37.20 -15.56
C LEU A 8 13.39 35.81 -16.22
N ASN A 9 14.16 35.63 -17.29
CA ASN A 9 14.20 34.37 -18.04
C ASN A 9 15.18 33.34 -17.44
N ILE A 10 15.93 33.73 -16.41
CA ILE A 10 16.96 32.92 -15.73
C ILE A 10 16.63 32.71 -14.25
N SER A 11 15.67 33.44 -13.68
CA SER A 11 15.26 33.24 -12.29
C SER A 11 14.19 32.15 -12.20
N GLN A 12 14.42 31.17 -11.33
CA GLN A 12 13.41 30.13 -11.01
C GLN A 12 12.21 30.69 -10.25
N ILE A 13 12.33 31.90 -9.70
CA ILE A 13 11.26 32.63 -9.00
C ILE A 13 11.29 34.07 -9.53
N VAL A 14 10.28 34.44 -10.30
CA VAL A 14 10.03 35.82 -10.73
C VAL A 14 9.07 36.44 -9.72
N ILE A 15 9.55 37.39 -8.92
CA ILE A 15 8.70 38.13 -7.98
C ILE A 15 7.92 39.15 -8.81
N ILE A 16 6.70 38.80 -9.21
CA ILE A 16 5.83 39.65 -10.05
C ILE A 16 5.43 40.93 -9.30
N ASP A 17 5.36 40.90 -7.95
CA ASP A 17 4.86 42.01 -7.11
C ASP A 17 5.91 42.75 -6.25
N GLY A 18 7.21 42.50 -6.42
CA GLY A 18 8.27 43.22 -5.69
C GLY A 18 8.26 43.09 -4.15
N MET A 19 7.33 42.33 -3.56
CA MET A 19 7.21 42.15 -2.13
C MET A 19 7.98 40.90 -1.67
N LEU A 20 9.01 41.09 -0.84
CA LEU A 20 9.82 40.01 -0.25
C LEU A 20 8.98 39.03 0.59
N SER A 21 7.79 39.43 1.04
CA SER A 21 6.85 38.58 1.77
C SER A 21 6.40 37.37 0.95
N THR A 22 6.22 37.49 -0.37
CA THR A 22 5.78 36.36 -1.22
C THR A 22 6.87 35.28 -1.31
N LEU A 23 8.14 35.67 -1.27
CA LEU A 23 9.27 34.73 -1.25
C LEU A 23 9.31 33.90 0.04
N VAL A 24 8.97 34.50 1.18
CA VAL A 24 8.93 33.81 2.48
C VAL A 24 7.82 32.75 2.49
N ASP A 25 6.65 33.06 1.92
CA ASP A 25 5.54 32.12 1.80
C ASP A 25 5.88 30.95 0.86
N VAL A 26 6.50 31.21 -0.30
CA VAL A 26 6.93 30.16 -1.23
C VAL A 26 7.97 29.23 -0.62
N VAL A 27 8.93 29.75 0.16
CA VAL A 27 9.92 28.90 0.86
C VAL A 27 9.25 28.08 1.96
N ARG A 28 8.24 28.62 2.65
CA ARG A 28 7.47 27.89 3.66
C ARG A 28 6.72 26.71 3.05
N GLU A 29 6.01 26.92 1.94
CA GLU A 29 5.33 25.86 1.18
C GLU A 29 6.33 24.83 0.64
N GLY A 30 7.48 25.27 0.12
CA GLY A 30 8.55 24.38 -0.34
C GLY A 30 9.10 23.49 0.78
N ARG A 31 9.35 24.04 1.98
CA ARG A 31 9.81 23.27 3.15
C ARG A 31 8.76 22.25 3.60
N GLN A 32 7.47 22.59 3.56
CA GLN A 32 6.39 21.66 3.90
C GLN A 32 6.30 20.53 2.87
N THR A 33 6.41 20.86 1.58
CA THR A 33 6.39 19.87 0.49
C THR A 33 7.54 18.87 0.61
N ILE A 34 8.77 19.33 0.88
CA ILE A 34 9.94 18.45 1.07
C ILE A 34 9.78 17.56 2.31
N ASN A 35 9.26 18.10 3.40
CA ASN A 35 9.02 17.33 4.62
C ASN A 35 7.94 16.25 4.39
N ASN A 36 6.89 16.59 3.64
CA ASN A 36 5.85 15.65 3.23
C ASN A 36 6.37 14.57 2.29
N ILE A 37 7.24 14.90 1.33
CA ILE A 37 7.94 13.93 0.45
C ILE A 37 8.74 12.95 1.30
N THR A 38 9.56 13.47 2.20
CA THR A 38 10.44 12.65 3.06
C THR A 38 9.61 11.68 3.91
N ARG A 39 8.48 12.16 4.45
CA ARG A 39 7.50 11.35 5.20
C ARG A 39 6.86 10.25 4.33
N SER A 40 6.41 10.61 3.14
CA SER A 40 5.77 9.67 2.20
C SER A 40 6.76 8.60 1.73
N ALA A 41 7.97 9.00 1.37
CA ALA A 41 9.05 8.11 0.95
C ALA A 41 9.43 7.14 2.07
N SER A 42 9.56 7.62 3.30
CA SER A 42 9.89 6.75 4.44
C SER A 42 8.83 5.69 4.71
N LEU A 43 7.54 5.98 4.49
CA LEU A 43 6.46 4.98 4.54
C LEU A 43 6.59 3.89 3.47
N PHE A 44 6.92 4.29 2.24
CA PHE A 44 7.10 3.38 1.13
C PHE A 44 8.31 2.46 1.32
N TYR A 45 9.45 3.03 1.71
CA TYR A 45 10.68 2.27 1.99
C TYR A 45 10.47 1.30 3.15
N LEU A 46 9.84 1.73 4.25
CA LEU A 46 9.60 0.89 5.40
C LEU A 46 8.77 -0.34 5.04
N ARG A 47 7.68 -0.16 4.29
CA ARG A 47 6.80 -1.26 3.86
C ARG A 47 7.55 -2.26 2.98
N THR A 48 8.37 -1.75 2.07
CA THR A 48 9.22 -2.57 1.20
C THR A 48 10.21 -3.41 2.01
N ILE A 49 10.90 -2.80 2.98
CA ILE A 49 11.83 -3.50 3.87
C ILE A 49 11.08 -4.56 4.69
N LEU A 50 9.94 -4.22 5.30
CA LEU A 50 9.14 -5.17 6.09
C LEU A 50 8.71 -6.39 5.27
N THR A 51 8.21 -6.20 4.05
CA THR A 51 7.80 -7.30 3.17
C THR A 51 9.00 -8.16 2.74
N ILE A 52 10.14 -7.55 2.42
CA ILE A 52 11.37 -8.29 2.09
C ILE A 52 11.84 -9.11 3.30
N SER A 53 11.84 -8.53 4.50
CA SER A 53 12.21 -9.25 5.73
C SER A 53 11.30 -10.47 5.98
N VAL A 54 9.99 -10.33 5.77
CA VAL A 54 9.05 -11.46 5.88
C VAL A 54 9.31 -12.52 4.81
N ALA A 55 9.63 -12.11 3.58
CA ALA A 55 9.99 -13.05 2.51
C ALA A 55 11.27 -13.84 2.83
N ILE A 56 12.31 -13.17 3.35
CA ILE A 56 13.55 -13.82 3.81
C ILE A 56 13.23 -14.81 4.94
N LEU A 57 12.40 -14.41 5.91
CA LEU A 57 12.00 -15.27 7.01
C LEU A 57 11.25 -16.52 6.51
N ALA A 58 10.37 -16.36 5.52
CA ALA A 58 9.66 -17.49 4.91
C ALA A 58 10.62 -18.48 4.22
N ILE A 59 11.67 -17.99 3.55
CA ILE A 59 12.72 -18.83 2.94
C ILE A 59 13.49 -19.60 4.00
N LEU A 60 13.86 -18.96 5.11
CA LEU A 60 14.58 -19.61 6.22
C LEU A 60 13.78 -20.75 6.86
N ILE A 61 12.45 -20.58 6.97
CA ILE A 61 11.54 -21.59 7.53
C ILE A 61 11.10 -22.61 6.45
N ASN A 62 11.58 -22.47 5.21
CA ASN A 62 11.24 -23.32 4.06
C ASN A 62 9.72 -23.41 3.81
N VAL A 63 9.02 -22.28 3.97
CA VAL A 63 7.58 -22.18 3.68
C VAL A 63 7.40 -21.35 2.40
N ARG A 64 6.61 -21.90 1.47
CA ARG A 64 6.43 -21.35 0.13
C ARG A 64 5.49 -20.15 0.14
N PHE A 65 6.02 -18.94 -0.06
CA PHE A 65 5.26 -17.70 0.11
C PHE A 65 3.85 -17.71 -0.53
N PRO A 66 2.79 -17.29 0.20
CA PRO A 66 1.40 -17.48 -0.20
C PRO A 66 0.97 -16.74 -1.46
N PHE A 67 1.63 -15.63 -1.78
CA PHE A 67 1.16 -14.74 -2.82
C PHE A 67 1.97 -14.92 -4.10
N ILE A 68 1.27 -14.81 -5.22
CA ILE A 68 1.90 -14.64 -6.52
C ILE A 68 2.59 -13.27 -6.51
N PRO A 69 3.81 -13.12 -7.07
CA PRO A 69 4.52 -11.84 -7.09
C PRO A 69 3.67 -10.67 -7.61
N PHE A 70 2.79 -10.95 -8.59
CA PHE A 70 1.85 -9.99 -9.12
C PHE A 70 0.85 -9.47 -8.06
N GLN A 71 0.30 -10.34 -7.21
CA GLN A 71 -0.63 -9.95 -6.13
C GLN A 71 0.03 -9.01 -5.10
N VAL A 72 1.32 -9.23 -4.79
CA VAL A 72 2.08 -8.38 -3.88
C VAL A 72 2.33 -7.00 -4.49
N THR A 73 2.83 -6.96 -5.73
CA THR A 73 3.09 -5.69 -6.43
C THR A 73 1.83 -4.83 -6.50
N LEU A 74 0.71 -5.47 -6.82
CA LEU A 74 -0.57 -4.80 -6.99
C LEU A 74 -1.09 -4.24 -5.67
N THR A 75 -1.03 -5.04 -4.60
CA THR A 75 -1.35 -4.57 -3.24
C THR A 75 -0.44 -3.42 -2.84
N ASN A 76 0.86 -3.49 -3.14
CA ASN A 76 1.81 -2.44 -2.79
C ASN A 76 1.52 -1.11 -3.51
N ILE A 77 1.07 -1.14 -4.76
CA ILE A 77 0.72 0.08 -5.51
C ILE A 77 -0.56 0.70 -4.93
N PHE A 78 -1.63 -0.08 -4.77
CA PHE A 78 -2.92 0.46 -4.33
C PHE A 78 -2.90 0.82 -2.85
N VAL A 79 -2.45 -0.08 -1.98
CA VAL A 79 -2.51 0.10 -0.52
C VAL A 79 -1.32 0.90 0.03
N GLY A 80 -0.20 0.88 -0.68
CA GLY A 80 1.02 1.56 -0.25
C GLY A 80 1.29 2.83 -1.06
N GLY A 81 1.53 2.65 -2.36
CA GLY A 81 2.06 3.67 -3.26
C GLY A 81 1.13 4.85 -3.45
N LEU A 82 -0.08 4.60 -3.96
CA LEU A 82 -1.06 5.67 -4.20
C LEU A 82 -1.41 6.48 -2.95
N PRO A 83 -1.77 5.88 -1.80
CA PRO A 83 -2.12 6.66 -0.62
C PRO A 83 -0.92 7.42 -0.06
N SER A 84 0.29 6.85 -0.06
CA SER A 84 1.48 7.57 0.38
C SER A 84 1.79 8.78 -0.51
N LEU A 85 1.69 8.63 -1.84
CA LEU A 85 1.84 9.73 -2.78
C LEU A 85 0.79 10.81 -2.57
N LEU A 86 -0.48 10.45 -2.33
CA LEU A 86 -1.54 11.42 -2.11
C LEU A 86 -1.40 12.15 -0.78
N ILE A 87 -1.01 11.46 0.30
CA ILE A 87 -0.73 12.05 1.62
C ILE A 87 0.38 13.11 1.52
N MET A 88 1.30 13.01 0.54
CA MET A 88 2.34 14.01 0.32
C MET A 88 1.75 15.40 -0.01
N PHE A 89 0.63 15.46 -0.72
CA PHE A 89 -0.03 16.72 -1.08
C PHE A 89 -0.82 17.34 0.08
N GLU A 90 -1.02 16.59 1.17
CA GLU A 90 -1.71 17.12 2.34
C GLU A 90 -0.77 18.04 3.13
N LEU A 91 -0.97 19.36 3.01
CA LEU A 91 -0.29 20.34 3.86
C LEU A 91 -0.61 20.05 5.33
N HIS A 92 0.43 19.71 6.10
CA HIS A 92 0.32 19.40 7.52
C HIS A 92 1.06 20.47 8.33
N ASP A 93 0.34 21.16 9.22
CA ASP A 93 0.91 22.11 10.17
C ASP A 93 1.11 21.54 11.58
N TYR A 94 0.80 20.26 11.79
CA TYR A 94 0.91 19.61 13.11
C TYR A 94 2.25 18.89 13.29
N LYS A 95 2.92 19.14 14.42
CA LYS A 95 4.03 18.32 14.90
C LYS A 95 3.49 16.96 15.33
N PRO A 96 3.86 15.84 14.68
CA PRO A 96 3.37 14.53 15.08
C PRO A 96 4.00 14.11 16.41
N LYS A 97 3.21 13.43 17.25
CA LYS A 97 3.59 12.93 18.58
C LYS A 97 4.60 11.77 18.53
N TYR A 98 4.62 11.06 17.40
CA TYR A 98 5.52 9.95 17.07
C TYR A 98 6.10 10.19 15.69
N THR A 99 7.26 9.59 15.40
CA THR A 99 7.72 9.57 14.01
C THR A 99 6.77 8.70 13.18
N VAL A 100 6.62 9.07 11.92
CA VAL A 100 5.69 8.39 11.00
C VAL A 100 6.12 6.95 10.78
N LEU A 101 7.44 6.71 10.83
CA LEU A 101 8.05 5.39 10.82
C LEU A 101 7.64 4.55 12.04
N GLU A 102 7.79 5.05 13.27
CA GLU A 102 7.41 4.31 14.49
C GLU A 102 5.93 3.92 14.48
N HIS A 103 5.06 4.87 14.12
CA HIS A 103 3.63 4.61 14.03
C HIS A 103 3.34 3.48 13.04
N VAL A 104 3.95 3.52 11.86
CA VAL A 104 3.72 2.50 10.84
C VAL A 104 4.36 1.17 11.16
N VAL A 105 5.54 1.13 11.78
CA VAL A 105 6.12 -0.13 12.29
C VAL A 105 5.17 -0.77 13.30
N LEU A 106 4.71 -0.01 14.29
CA LEU A 106 3.84 -0.53 15.36
C LEU A 106 2.53 -1.13 14.86
N TYR A 107 1.98 -0.63 13.74
CA TYR A 107 0.72 -1.14 13.18
C TYR A 107 0.90 -2.11 12.01
N ALA A 108 1.92 -1.94 11.17
CA ALA A 108 2.14 -2.80 10.02
C ALA A 108 2.75 -4.14 10.41
N LEU A 109 3.61 -4.18 11.44
CA LEU A 109 4.27 -5.40 11.90
C LEU A 109 3.26 -6.46 12.42
N PRO A 110 2.31 -6.14 13.32
CA PRO A 110 1.29 -7.12 13.74
C PRO A 110 0.36 -7.53 12.59
N SER A 111 0.06 -6.62 11.65
CA SER A 111 -0.74 -6.96 10.46
C SER A 111 -0.01 -7.96 9.56
N ALA A 112 1.30 -7.76 9.33
CA ALA A 112 2.12 -8.66 8.53
C ALA A 112 2.23 -10.05 9.17
N LEU A 113 2.46 -10.10 10.48
CA LEU A 113 2.46 -11.36 11.23
C LEU A 113 1.11 -12.07 11.17
N GLY A 114 0.00 -11.34 11.30
CA GLY A 114 -1.35 -11.89 11.19
C GLY A 114 -1.64 -12.57 9.84
N ILE A 115 -1.16 -11.99 8.74
CA ILE A 115 -1.32 -12.59 7.40
C ILE A 115 -0.52 -13.88 7.28
N VAL A 116 0.72 -13.89 7.76
CA VAL A 116 1.60 -15.07 7.72
C VAL A 116 1.03 -16.20 8.57
N THR A 117 0.57 -15.90 9.79
CA THR A 117 -0.01 -16.91 10.68
C THR A 117 -1.32 -17.46 10.13
N MET A 118 -2.20 -16.60 9.61
CA MET A 118 -3.45 -17.04 8.97
C MET A 118 -3.17 -17.97 7.79
N TRP A 119 -2.22 -17.60 6.93
CA TRP A 119 -1.85 -18.45 5.81
C TRP A 119 -1.28 -19.79 6.27
N PHE A 120 -0.39 -19.80 7.27
CA PHE A 120 0.17 -21.03 7.82
C PHE A 120 -0.94 -21.97 8.34
N ILE A 121 -1.94 -21.42 9.03
CA ILE A 121 -3.11 -22.17 9.50
C ILE A 121 -3.89 -22.74 8.30
N LEU A 122 -4.18 -21.95 7.27
CA LEU A 122 -4.92 -22.42 6.10
C LEU A 122 -4.19 -23.54 5.35
N VAL A 123 -2.85 -23.48 5.26
CA VAL A 123 -2.05 -24.56 4.64
C VAL A 123 -2.04 -25.80 5.51
N LEU A 124 -1.94 -25.67 6.84
CA LEU A 124 -1.94 -26.80 7.76
C LEU A 124 -3.29 -27.55 7.76
N PHE A 125 -4.40 -26.80 7.65
CA PHE A 125 -5.77 -27.33 7.65
C PHE A 125 -6.35 -27.51 6.24
N ASN A 126 -5.55 -27.48 5.18
CA ASN A 126 -6.05 -27.62 3.81
C ASN A 126 -6.71 -28.98 3.54
N LYS A 127 -6.13 -30.07 4.06
CA LYS A 127 -6.61 -31.46 3.89
C LYS A 127 -8.00 -31.68 4.51
N PRO A 128 -8.27 -31.33 5.78
CA PRO A 128 -9.61 -31.48 6.35
C PRO A 128 -10.64 -30.55 5.72
N LEU A 129 -10.22 -29.41 5.16
CA LEU A 129 -11.11 -28.45 4.49
C LEU A 129 -11.36 -28.77 3.00
N GLY A 130 -10.62 -29.73 2.42
CA GLY A 130 -10.72 -30.06 0.99
C GLY A 130 -10.38 -28.90 0.06
N LEU A 131 -9.61 -27.91 0.54
CA LEU A 131 -9.30 -26.70 -0.21
C LEU A 131 -8.09 -26.91 -1.12
N ASP A 132 -8.26 -26.57 -2.39
CA ASP A 132 -7.15 -26.49 -3.33
C ASP A 132 -6.22 -25.31 -2.97
N LEU A 133 -4.95 -25.42 -3.37
CA LEU A 133 -3.94 -24.40 -3.10
C LEU A 133 -4.34 -23.04 -3.70
N LYS A 134 -4.99 -23.04 -4.87
CA LYS A 134 -5.50 -21.83 -5.53
C LYS A 134 -6.63 -21.15 -4.75
N ALA A 135 -7.49 -21.93 -4.08
CA ALA A 135 -8.54 -21.40 -3.22
C ALA A 135 -7.94 -20.70 -1.98
N ILE A 136 -6.90 -21.29 -1.39
CA ILE A 136 -6.18 -20.68 -0.26
C ILE A 136 -5.55 -19.35 -0.65
N GLN A 137 -4.89 -19.28 -1.81
CA GLN A 137 -4.29 -18.04 -2.32
C GLN A 137 -5.33 -16.94 -2.53
N SER A 138 -6.50 -17.30 -3.07
CA SER A 138 -7.62 -16.37 -3.27
C SER A 138 -8.13 -15.82 -1.94
N ILE A 139 -8.33 -16.68 -0.92
CA ILE A 139 -8.77 -16.28 0.42
C ILE A 139 -7.75 -15.34 1.07
N VAL A 140 -6.46 -15.72 1.02
CA VAL A 140 -5.37 -14.93 1.60
C VAL A 140 -5.25 -13.56 0.91
N PHE A 141 -5.49 -13.48 -0.40
CA PHE A 141 -5.55 -12.22 -1.14
C PHE A 141 -6.66 -11.28 -0.66
N PHE A 142 -7.89 -11.78 -0.51
CA PHE A 142 -9.01 -10.96 -0.03
C PHE A 142 -8.82 -10.50 1.41
N VAL A 143 -8.33 -11.38 2.30
CA VAL A 143 -8.07 -10.99 3.70
C VAL A 143 -6.96 -9.94 3.79
N ASN A 144 -5.90 -10.10 2.99
CA ASN A 144 -4.84 -9.10 2.89
C ASN A 144 -5.39 -7.75 2.41
N GLY A 145 -6.33 -7.73 1.46
CA GLY A 145 -7.03 -6.52 1.02
C GLY A 145 -7.83 -5.83 2.14
N ILE A 146 -8.58 -6.60 2.93
CA ILE A 146 -9.35 -6.07 4.06
C ILE A 146 -8.43 -5.48 5.14
N LEU A 147 -7.38 -6.22 5.53
CA LEU A 147 -6.39 -5.74 6.52
C LEU A 147 -5.67 -4.49 6.03
N SER A 148 -5.39 -4.44 4.73
CA SER A 148 -4.78 -3.30 4.05
C SER A 148 -5.62 -2.03 4.15
N ILE A 149 -6.91 -2.11 3.81
CA ILE A 149 -7.86 -0.99 3.93
C ILE A 149 -8.00 -0.56 5.40
N HIS A 150 -8.06 -1.53 6.33
CA HIS A 150 -8.14 -1.24 7.77
C HIS A 150 -6.89 -0.51 8.29
N LEU A 151 -5.70 -0.90 7.83
CA LEU A 151 -4.44 -0.24 8.18
C LEU A 151 -4.42 1.21 7.69
N ILE A 152 -4.82 1.45 6.44
CA ILE A 152 -4.91 2.80 5.87
C ILE A 152 -5.90 3.66 6.65
N TYR A 153 -7.10 3.12 6.94
CA TYR A 153 -8.09 3.82 7.75
C TYR A 153 -7.49 4.30 9.09
N ARG A 154 -6.74 3.44 9.77
CA ARG A 154 -6.07 3.77 11.04
C ARG A 154 -4.95 4.79 10.91
N ILE A 155 -4.23 4.79 9.77
CA ILE A 155 -3.20 5.80 9.49
C ILE A 155 -3.82 7.16 9.18
N LEU A 156 -5.00 7.16 8.53
CA LEU A 156 -5.69 8.38 8.09
C LEU A 156 -6.55 9.04 9.18
N THR A 157 -6.91 8.34 10.26
CA THR A 157 -7.68 8.93 11.37
C THR A 157 -6.91 10.04 12.09
N PRO A 158 -7.51 11.23 12.34
CA PRO A 158 -8.89 11.63 12.04
C PRO A 158 -9.13 11.96 10.55
N LEU A 159 -10.27 11.51 10.02
CA LEU A 159 -10.62 11.63 8.61
C LEU A 159 -10.97 13.07 8.23
N ASN A 160 -10.19 13.64 7.31
CA ASN A 160 -10.52 14.87 6.58
C ASN A 160 -11.11 14.51 5.19
N ARG A 161 -11.77 15.45 4.51
CA ARG A 161 -12.36 15.23 3.17
C ARG A 161 -11.34 14.67 2.17
N PHE A 162 -10.11 15.19 2.19
CA PHE A 162 -9.02 14.69 1.36
C PHE A 162 -8.60 13.26 1.72
N ARG A 163 -8.51 12.93 3.01
CA ARG A 163 -8.18 11.58 3.47
C ARG A 163 -9.29 10.57 3.16
N ALA A 164 -10.54 10.99 3.24
CA ALA A 164 -11.68 10.17 2.83
C ALA A 164 -11.65 9.88 1.32
N PHE A 165 -11.25 10.86 0.49
CA PHE A 165 -11.02 10.65 -0.94
C PHE A 165 -9.91 9.62 -1.20
N ILE A 166 -8.79 9.69 -0.48
CA ILE A 166 -7.71 8.70 -0.59
C ILE A 166 -8.21 7.29 -0.24
N LEU A 167 -8.97 7.15 0.85
CA LEU A 167 -9.55 5.86 1.26
C LEU A 167 -10.53 5.32 0.21
N ALA A 168 -11.38 6.18 -0.35
CA ALA A 168 -12.31 5.79 -1.41
C ALA A 168 -11.59 5.35 -2.68
N LEU A 169 -10.51 6.05 -3.05
CA LEU A 169 -9.67 5.68 -4.20
C LEU A 169 -8.99 4.33 -3.99
N ASP A 170 -8.47 4.05 -2.79
CA ASP A 170 -7.86 2.76 -2.45
C ASP A 170 -8.87 1.60 -2.55
N ILE A 171 -10.06 1.77 -1.97
CA ILE A 171 -11.15 0.78 -2.04
C ILE A 171 -11.57 0.54 -3.50
N ALA A 172 -11.78 1.62 -4.27
CA ALA A 172 -12.14 1.53 -5.67
C ALA A 172 -11.03 0.86 -6.51
N GLY A 173 -9.77 1.22 -6.27
CA GLY A 173 -8.62 0.64 -6.95
C GLY A 173 -8.46 -0.86 -6.68
N PHE A 174 -8.64 -1.28 -5.43
CA PHE A 174 -8.63 -2.69 -5.06
C PHE A 174 -9.75 -3.48 -5.75
N LEU A 175 -10.98 -2.93 -5.76
CA LEU A 175 -12.15 -3.56 -6.42
C LEU A 175 -11.97 -3.66 -7.93
N ILE A 176 -11.62 -2.55 -8.60
CA ILE A 176 -11.40 -2.50 -10.05
C ILE A 176 -10.35 -3.54 -10.43
N THR A 177 -9.26 -3.63 -9.66
CA THR A 177 -8.19 -4.53 -10.02
C THR A 177 -8.53 -6.00 -9.78
N SER A 178 -9.27 -6.29 -8.70
CA SER A 178 -9.81 -7.64 -8.46
C SER A 178 -10.72 -8.11 -9.62
N ILE A 179 -11.43 -7.19 -10.28
CA ILE A 179 -12.34 -7.49 -11.39
C ILE A 179 -11.56 -7.63 -12.71
N VAL A 180 -10.71 -6.66 -13.03
CA VAL A 180 -9.99 -6.60 -14.32
C VAL A 180 -8.92 -7.68 -14.45
N MET A 181 -8.25 -8.02 -13.34
CA MET A 181 -7.12 -8.94 -13.34
C MET A 181 -7.48 -10.37 -12.87
N HIS A 182 -8.76 -10.74 -12.91
CA HIS A 182 -9.24 -12.08 -12.56
C HIS A 182 -8.46 -13.25 -13.21
N PRO A 183 -8.08 -13.21 -14.51
CA PRO A 183 -7.32 -14.30 -15.11
C PRO A 183 -5.83 -14.30 -14.71
N LEU A 184 -5.27 -13.15 -14.34
CA LEU A 184 -3.84 -13.00 -14.01
C LEU A 184 -3.56 -13.24 -12.51
N LEU A 185 -4.58 -13.12 -11.66
CA LEU A 185 -4.51 -13.42 -10.23
C LEU A 185 -4.76 -14.90 -9.89
N GLU A 186 -5.07 -15.73 -10.88
CA GLU A 186 -5.53 -17.13 -10.72
C GLU A 186 -6.65 -17.26 -9.66
N LEU A 187 -7.54 -16.28 -9.59
CA LEU A 187 -8.63 -16.28 -8.62
C LEU A 187 -9.60 -17.42 -8.95
N VAL A 188 -9.90 -18.24 -7.95
CA VAL A 188 -10.97 -19.23 -8.06
C VAL A 188 -12.30 -18.48 -8.06
N SER A 189 -13.03 -18.56 -9.16
CA SER A 189 -14.42 -18.12 -9.21
C SER A 189 -15.25 -19.10 -8.37
N PHE A 190 -15.81 -18.63 -7.25
CA PHE A 190 -16.74 -19.41 -6.41
C PHE A 190 -18.08 -19.74 -7.10
N THR A 191 -18.17 -19.61 -8.42
CA THR A 191 -19.40 -19.76 -9.21
C THR A 191 -19.58 -21.15 -9.84
N GLN A 192 -18.96 -22.20 -9.29
CA GLN A 192 -19.38 -23.56 -9.59
C GLN A 192 -19.53 -24.40 -8.32
N THR A 193 -20.78 -24.67 -7.97
CA THR A 193 -21.16 -25.98 -7.44
C THR A 193 -20.65 -27.05 -8.41
N SER A 194 -19.47 -27.59 -8.15
CA SER A 194 -18.98 -28.76 -8.87
C SER A 194 -18.67 -29.83 -7.84
N SER A 195 -19.47 -30.88 -7.92
CA SER A 195 -19.55 -32.05 -7.06
C SER A 195 -18.21 -32.46 -6.45
N TYR A 196 -18.24 -32.71 -5.15
CA TYR A 196 -17.29 -33.58 -4.46
C TYR A 196 -17.21 -34.92 -5.20
N ASN A 197 -16.22 -35.07 -6.07
CA ASN A 197 -15.87 -36.36 -6.64
C ASN A 197 -14.63 -36.87 -5.90
N PHE A 198 -14.87 -37.65 -4.84
CA PHE A 198 -13.87 -38.52 -4.24
C PHE A 198 -13.45 -39.54 -5.32
N GLY A 199 -12.31 -39.31 -5.96
CA GLY A 199 -11.87 -40.11 -7.11
C GLY A 199 -10.36 -40.16 -7.26
N CYS A 200 -9.74 -41.01 -6.46
CA CYS A 200 -8.52 -41.78 -6.73
C CYS A 200 -7.19 -41.10 -7.10
N CYS A 201 -6.18 -41.50 -6.31
CA CYS A 201 -4.78 -41.77 -6.67
C CYS A 201 -4.37 -41.62 -8.15
N ARG A 202 -3.32 -40.84 -8.40
CA ARG A 202 -2.05 -41.43 -8.88
C ARG A 202 -0.88 -40.45 -8.74
N ALA A 203 0.14 -40.92 -8.02
CA ALA A 203 1.50 -40.39 -8.07
C ALA A 203 2.11 -40.63 -9.46
N HIS A 204 2.82 -39.64 -9.98
CA HIS A 204 4.17 -39.78 -10.52
C HIS A 204 4.84 -38.42 -10.69
#